data_AF-A0AAX3V8Q9-F1
#
_entry.id   AF-A0AAX3V8Q9-F1
#
_cell.length_a   1.000
_cell.length_b   1.000
_cell.length_c   1.000
_cell.angle_alpha   90.00
_cell.angle_beta   90.00
_cell.angle_gamma   90.00
#
_symmetry.space_group_name_H-M   'P 1'
#
loop_
_entity.id
_entity.type
_entity.pdbx_description
1 polymer ?
#
loop_
_entity_poly.entity_id
_entity_poly.type
_entity_poly.pdbx_seq_one_letter_code
_entity_poly.pdbx_strand_id
1 'polypeptide(L)'
;MFRLYCNSEGSHVLCCAHFPEFSGSNADEEFTTQQSFDRAVEKMLREASFEPTTLTLVGEQQGYPVGDHLFDATVPRTGRVSFAFQEAGPPWIVLGLDVSSEKFWSEIDEDEDLLALGPISPLTSVPAVVLTAAGWPRQNDLDSP
;
A
#
# COMPACT_ATOMS: atom_id res chain seq x y z
N MET A 1 -5.56 -0.87 -3.36
CA MET A 1 -5.45 -0.58 -1.92
C MET A 1 -4.10 -1.09 -1.43
N PHE A 2 -3.50 -0.35 -0.52
CA PHE A 2 -2.15 -0.59 -0.04
C PHE A 2 -2.17 -0.74 1.48
N ARG A 3 -1.47 -1.75 2.01
CA ARG A 3 -1.26 -1.92 3.44
C ARG A 3 0.21 -2.12 3.75
N LEU A 4 0.77 -1.22 4.56
CA LEU A 4 2.13 -1.32 5.06
C LEU A 4 2.11 -1.98 6.44
N TYR A 5 2.85 -3.07 6.58
CA TYR A 5 3.04 -3.77 7.84
C TYR A 5 4.49 -3.69 8.31
N CYS A 6 4.70 -3.86 9.61
CA CYS A 6 6.00 -3.99 10.24
C CYS A 6 6.01 -5.19 11.19
N ASN A 7 7.09 -5.97 11.19
CA ASN A 7 7.30 -7.06 12.15
C ASN A 7 8.03 -6.57 13.41
N SER A 8 8.15 -7.43 14.42
CA SER A 8 8.87 -7.10 15.68
C SER A 8 10.36 -6.79 15.50
N GLU A 9 10.95 -7.17 14.37
CA GLU A 9 12.35 -6.95 14.02
C GLU A 9 12.57 -5.63 13.25
N GLY A 10 11.49 -4.89 12.94
CA GLY A 10 11.54 -3.64 12.18
C GLY A 10 11.57 -3.81 10.65
N SER A 11 11.35 -5.04 10.16
CA SER A 11 11.21 -5.30 8.73
C SER A 11 9.80 -4.95 8.25
N HIS A 12 9.71 -4.30 7.09
CA HIS A 12 8.45 -3.83 6.54
C HIS A 12 8.02 -4.62 5.31
N VAL A 13 6.71 -4.79 5.16
CA VAL A 13 6.10 -5.40 3.97
C VAL A 13 4.92 -4.56 3.50
N LEU A 14 4.95 -4.16 2.23
CA LEU A 14 3.87 -3.46 1.55
C LEU A 14 3.04 -4.46 0.77
N CYS A 15 1.77 -4.62 1.13
CA CYS A 15 0.81 -5.42 0.40
C CYS A 15 0.00 -4.53 -0.54
N CYS A 16 0.07 -4.83 -1.83
CA CYS A 16 -0.66 -4.16 -2.89
C CYS A 16 -1.74 -5.12 -3.41
N ALA A 17 -3.01 -4.81 -3.17
CA ALA A 17 -4.12 -5.64 -3.59
C ALA A 17 -5.28 -4.80 -4.14
N HIS A 18 -6.03 -5.37 -5.09
CA HIS A 18 -7.28 -4.76 -5.53
C HIS A 18 -8.31 -4.84 -4.40
N PHE A 19 -8.94 -3.71 -4.12
CA PHE A 19 -10.15 -3.71 -3.30
C PHE A 19 -11.29 -4.19 -4.19
N PRO A 20 -12.07 -5.22 -3.82
CA PRO A 20 -13.16 -5.68 -4.66
C PRO A 20 -14.22 -4.57 -4.83
N GLU A 21 -14.79 -4.48 -6.03
CA GLU A 21 -15.90 -3.56 -6.29
C GLU A 21 -17.16 -4.06 -5.58
N PHE A 22 -17.92 -3.14 -4.98
CA PHE A 22 -19.22 -3.41 -4.39
C PHE A 22 -20.16 -2.23 -4.66
N SER A 23 -21.46 -2.46 -4.77
CA SER A 23 -22.40 -1.43 -5.23
C SER A 23 -22.86 -0.48 -4.11
N GLY A 24 -22.38 -0.68 -2.88
CA GLY A 24 -22.74 0.11 -1.69
C GLY A 24 -24.24 0.04 -1.34
N SER A 25 -24.96 -0.95 -1.88
CA SER A 25 -26.41 -1.04 -1.78
C SER A 25 -26.90 -1.75 -0.51
N ASN A 26 -25.99 -2.44 0.19
CA ASN A 26 -26.24 -3.11 1.47
C ASN A 26 -24.97 -3.09 2.34
N ALA A 27 -25.10 -2.81 3.64
CA ALA A 27 -24.00 -2.86 4.60
C ALA A 27 -23.38 -4.27 4.73
N ASP A 28 -24.15 -5.35 4.52
CA ASP A 28 -23.60 -6.72 4.54
C ASP A 28 -22.62 -6.97 3.38
N GLU A 29 -22.78 -6.25 2.27
CA GLU A 29 -21.93 -6.35 1.09
C GLU A 29 -20.56 -5.71 1.35
N GLU A 30 -20.54 -4.54 1.98
CA GLU A 30 -19.30 -3.86 2.38
C GLU A 30 -18.50 -4.71 3.36
N PHE A 31 -19.17 -5.28 4.37
CA PHE A 31 -18.52 -6.15 5.35
C PHE A 31 -17.94 -7.42 4.69
N THR A 32 -18.67 -8.03 3.76
CA THR A 32 -18.21 -9.20 3.01
C THR A 32 -17.03 -8.86 2.10
N THR A 33 -17.05 -7.68 1.50
CA THR A 33 -15.98 -7.16 0.63
C THR A 33 -14.71 -6.89 1.42
N GLN A 34 -14.82 -6.25 2.59
CA GLN A 34 -13.71 -6.02 3.50
C GLN A 34 -13.09 -7.35 3.96
N GLN A 35 -13.90 -8.33 4.37
CA GLN A 35 -13.39 -9.67 4.71
C GLN A 35 -12.66 -10.35 3.54
N SER A 36 -13.16 -10.19 2.32
CA SER A 36 -12.55 -10.76 1.13
C SER A 36 -11.19 -10.13 0.84
N PHE A 37 -11.09 -8.81 1.00
CA PHE A 37 -9.83 -8.08 0.92
C PHE A 37 -8.83 -8.55 2.00
N ASP A 38 -9.27 -8.64 3.26
CA ASP A 38 -8.43 -9.07 4.37
C ASP A 38 -7.87 -10.48 4.13
N ARG A 39 -8.71 -11.41 3.67
CA ARG A 39 -8.29 -12.77 3.31
C ARG A 39 -7.28 -12.78 2.16
N ALA A 40 -7.43 -11.89 1.18
CA ALA A 40 -6.47 -11.79 0.07
C ALA A 40 -5.10 -11.31 0.56
N VAL A 41 -5.06 -10.29 1.43
CA VAL A 41 -3.82 -9.79 2.05
C VAL A 41 -3.19 -10.87 2.94
N GLU A 42 -3.96 -11.54 3.79
CA GLU A 42 -3.46 -12.64 4.62
C GLU A 42 -2.86 -13.78 3.79
N LYS A 43 -3.53 -14.15 2.69
CA LYS A 43 -3.03 -15.16 1.77
C LYS A 43 -1.69 -14.73 1.16
N MET A 44 -1.58 -13.49 0.67
CA MET A 44 -0.33 -12.95 0.11
C MET A 44 0.82 -13.00 1.12
N LEU A 45 0.56 -12.57 2.36
CA LEU A 45 1.54 -12.61 3.44
C LEU A 45 2.02 -14.04 3.71
N ARG A 46 1.10 -14.99 3.83
CA ARG A 46 1.43 -16.41 4.07
C ARG A 46 2.19 -17.04 2.93
N GLU A 47 1.83 -16.76 1.68
CA GLU A 47 2.55 -17.24 0.49
C GLU A 47 3.99 -16.70 0.45
N ALA A 48 4.21 -15.49 0.96
CA ALA A 48 5.53 -14.90 1.13
C ALA A 48 6.22 -15.26 2.47
N SER A 49 5.70 -16.25 3.20
CA SER A 49 6.24 -16.74 4.48
C SER A 49 6.25 -15.70 5.63
N PHE A 50 5.36 -14.72 5.57
CA PHE A 50 5.06 -13.84 6.71
C PHE A 50 3.89 -14.41 7.51
N GLU A 51 4.00 -14.44 8.85
CA GLU A 51 2.90 -14.81 9.75
C GLU A 51 2.05 -13.56 10.08
N PRO A 52 0.81 -13.43 9.56
CA PRO A 52 0.03 -12.19 9.67
C PRO A 52 -0.21 -11.72 11.11
N THR A 53 -0.37 -12.66 12.05
CA THR A 53 -0.61 -12.37 13.47
C THR A 53 0.60 -11.77 14.19
N THR A 54 1.77 -11.80 13.57
CA THR A 54 3.02 -11.23 14.12
C THR A 54 3.33 -9.85 13.53
N LEU A 55 2.52 -9.40 12.57
CA LEU A 55 2.67 -8.13 11.89
C LEU A 55 1.77 -7.07 12.49
N THR A 56 2.31 -5.86 12.64
CA THR A 56 1.56 -4.67 13.03
C THR A 56 1.26 -3.85 11.78
N LEU A 57 0.01 -3.45 11.58
CA LEU A 57 -0.36 -2.49 10.53
C LEU A 57 0.23 -1.12 10.87
N VAL A 58 1.11 -0.63 10.00
CA VAL A 58 1.66 0.74 10.07
C VAL A 58 0.63 1.72 9.51
N GLY A 59 0.04 1.37 8.37
CA GLY A 59 -1.07 2.12 7.79
C GLY A 59 -1.56 1.59 6.46
N GLU A 60 -2.65 2.16 5.98
CA GLU A 60 -3.29 1.82 4.72
C GLU A 60 -3.68 3.06 3.91
N GLN A 61 -3.72 2.87 2.59
CA GLN A 61 -4.18 3.88 1.64
C GLN A 61 -5.04 3.25 0.55
N GLN A 62 -6.12 3.96 0.23
CA GLN A 62 -6.95 3.72 -0.95
C GLN A 62 -6.62 4.75 -2.04
N GLY A 63 -6.88 4.41 -3.30
CA GLY A 63 -6.53 5.29 -4.43
C GLY A 63 -5.06 5.18 -4.84
N TYR A 64 -4.52 6.28 -5.38
CA TYR A 64 -3.21 6.30 -6.04
C TYR A 64 -2.10 6.80 -5.11
N PRO A 65 -0.97 6.08 -4.99
CA PRO A 65 0.16 6.53 -4.22
C PRO A 65 0.96 7.57 -4.99
N VAL A 66 1.67 8.39 -4.23
CA VAL A 66 2.63 9.36 -4.76
C VAL A 66 3.69 8.66 -5.61
N GLY A 67 3.97 9.24 -6.77
CA GLY A 67 5.02 8.86 -7.69
C GLY A 67 4.64 7.76 -8.70
N ASP A 68 3.39 7.27 -8.68
CA ASP A 68 2.74 6.31 -9.61
C ASP A 68 3.51 5.02 -10.01
N HIS A 69 4.72 4.81 -9.49
CA HIS A 69 5.58 3.66 -9.80
C HIS A 69 4.97 2.30 -9.40
N LEU A 70 3.99 2.32 -8.49
CA LEU A 70 3.28 1.10 -8.06
C LEU A 70 2.28 0.59 -9.11
N PHE A 71 1.91 1.41 -10.10
CA PHE A 71 0.97 1.02 -11.15
C PHE A 71 1.58 0.99 -12.56
N ASP A 72 2.78 1.54 -12.73
CA ASP A 72 3.55 1.48 -13.98
C ASP A 72 4.10 0.08 -14.25
N ALA A 73 3.25 -0.78 -14.85
CA ALA A 73 3.52 -2.08 -15.52
C ALA A 73 4.37 -3.16 -14.81
N THR A 74 5.20 -2.85 -13.83
CA THR A 74 6.03 -3.81 -13.10
C THR A 74 6.26 -3.28 -11.69
N VAL A 75 5.61 -3.89 -10.70
CA VAL A 75 5.88 -3.57 -9.30
C VAL A 75 7.21 -4.20 -8.87
N PRO A 76 8.14 -3.43 -8.26
CA PRO A 76 9.40 -3.98 -7.79
C PRO A 76 9.17 -4.94 -6.62
N ARG A 77 10.05 -5.92 -6.41
CA ARG A 77 9.96 -6.85 -5.26
C ARG A 77 10.34 -6.22 -3.93
N THR A 78 11.13 -5.16 -3.98
CA THR A 78 11.64 -4.41 -2.83
C THR A 78 11.77 -2.94 -3.21
N GLY A 79 11.53 -2.04 -2.27
CA GLY A 79 11.71 -0.60 -2.51
C GLY A 79 11.72 0.19 -1.21
N ARG A 80 11.90 1.50 -1.32
CA ARG A 80 11.74 2.43 -0.20
C ARG A 80 10.32 2.96 -0.18
N VAL A 81 9.55 2.54 0.81
CA VAL A 81 8.19 3.06 1.03
C VAL A 81 8.31 4.32 1.88
N SER A 82 7.92 5.44 1.31
CA SER A 82 7.80 6.72 1.98
C SER A 82 6.34 6.95 2.37
N PHE A 83 6.05 7.34 3.59
CA PHE A 83 4.68 7.59 4.04
C PHE A 83 4.59 8.71 5.08
N ALA A 84 3.47 9.43 5.02
CA ALA A 84 3.05 10.42 6.00
C ALA A 84 1.69 9.97 6.58
N PHE A 85 1.49 10.16 7.88
CA PHE A 85 0.16 9.93 8.47
C PHE A 85 -0.81 11.00 7.99
N GLN A 86 -2.10 10.69 7.97
CA GLN A 86 -3.15 11.68 7.73
C GLN A 86 -3.58 12.36 9.04
N GLU A 87 -4.18 13.55 8.96
CA GLU A 87 -4.79 14.23 10.11
C GLU A 87 -5.89 13.41 10.79
N ALA A 88 -6.55 12.51 10.04
CA ALA A 88 -7.53 11.56 10.57
C ALA A 88 -6.92 10.54 11.55
N GLY A 89 -5.59 10.41 11.57
CA GLY A 89 -4.85 9.48 12.41
C GLY A 89 -4.78 8.06 11.84
N PRO A 90 -4.05 7.15 12.53
CA PRO A 90 -3.91 5.77 12.10
C PRO A 90 -5.26 5.07 12.03
N PRO A 91 -5.46 4.17 11.04
CA PRO A 91 -4.43 3.59 10.19
C PRO A 91 -4.14 4.35 8.89
N TRP A 92 -4.62 5.57 8.69
CA TRP A 92 -4.56 6.22 7.38
C TRP A 92 -3.21 6.89 7.09
N ILE A 93 -2.66 6.61 5.90
CA ILE A 93 -1.42 7.19 5.41
C ILE A 93 -1.56 7.70 3.97
N VAL A 94 -0.70 8.64 3.60
CA VAL A 94 -0.34 8.92 2.20
C VAL A 94 1.02 8.30 1.96
N LEU A 95 1.17 7.52 0.90
CA LEU A 95 2.33 6.70 0.60
C LEU A 95 2.91 7.03 -0.78
N GLY A 96 4.20 6.78 -0.93
CA GLY A 96 4.90 6.76 -2.19
C GLY A 96 5.98 5.70 -2.18
N LEU A 97 6.43 5.29 -3.36
CA LEU A 97 7.45 4.27 -3.54
C LEU A 97 8.65 4.85 -4.28
N ASP A 98 9.85 4.64 -3.72
CA ASP A 98 11.13 5.10 -4.28
C ASP A 98 11.14 6.60 -4.66
N VAL A 99 10.39 7.38 -3.89
CA VAL A 99 10.22 8.84 -4.06
C VAL A 99 11.01 9.61 -3.00
N SER A 100 11.62 10.72 -3.40
CA SER A 100 12.32 11.64 -2.49
C SER A 100 11.32 12.44 -1.66
N SER A 101 11.74 12.97 -0.50
CA SER A 101 10.84 13.79 0.32
C SER A 101 10.37 15.05 -0.39
N GLU A 102 11.24 15.70 -1.17
CA GLU A 102 10.89 16.89 -1.93
C GLU A 102 9.84 16.58 -3.00
N LYS A 103 10.06 15.53 -3.80
CA LYS A 103 9.10 15.09 -4.82
C LYS A 103 7.78 14.67 -4.18
N PHE A 104 7.83 14.01 -3.03
CA PHE A 104 6.63 13.56 -2.33
C PHE A 104 5.72 14.72 -1.94
N TRP A 105 6.27 15.76 -1.30
CA TRP A 105 5.49 16.93 -0.91
C TRP A 105 5.09 17.79 -2.10
N SER A 106 5.96 17.93 -3.11
CA SER A 106 5.63 18.66 -4.35
C SER A 106 4.41 18.05 -5.05
N GLU A 107 4.34 16.72 -5.15
CA GLU A 107 3.23 16.04 -5.79
C GLU A 107 1.93 16.15 -4.98
N ILE A 108 2.01 16.10 -3.65
CA ILE A 108 0.86 16.39 -2.77
C ILE A 108 0.36 17.83 -2.97
N ASP A 109 1.25 18.81 -3.06
CA ASP A 109 0.86 20.21 -3.24
C ASP A 109 0.25 20.47 -4.64
N GLU A 110 0.61 19.65 -5.63
CA GLU A 110 0.13 19.73 -7.02
C GLU A 110 -1.16 18.92 -7.26
N ASP A 111 -1.48 17.94 -6.41
CA ASP A 111 -2.64 17.06 -6.52
C ASP A 111 -3.66 17.36 -5.40
N GLU A 112 -4.80 17.95 -5.78
CA GLU A 112 -5.85 18.34 -4.84
C GLU A 112 -6.44 17.14 -4.07
N ASP A 113 -6.50 15.95 -4.68
CA ASP A 113 -7.04 14.75 -4.02
C ASP A 113 -6.07 14.26 -2.95
N LEU A 114 -4.76 14.23 -3.25
CA LEU A 114 -3.72 13.88 -2.26
C LEU A 114 -3.60 14.91 -1.14
N LEU A 115 -3.70 16.20 -1.47
CA LEU A 115 -3.71 17.29 -0.49
C LEU A 115 -4.90 17.18 0.46
N ALA A 116 -6.08 16.84 -0.07
CA ALA A 116 -7.31 16.68 0.71
C ALA A 116 -7.26 15.54 1.74
N LEU A 117 -6.33 14.59 1.58
CA LEU A 117 -6.08 13.54 2.59
C LEU A 117 -5.42 14.09 3.87
N GLY A 118 -4.96 15.35 3.87
CA GLY A 118 -4.32 16.00 5.02
C GLY A 118 -3.07 15.26 5.52
N PRO A 119 -2.08 14.93 4.67
CA PRO A 119 -0.84 14.31 5.13
C PRO A 119 -0.04 15.23 6.04
N ILE A 120 0.46 14.70 7.16
CA ILE A 120 1.23 15.44 8.17
C ILE A 120 2.72 15.10 8.15
N SER A 121 3.55 16.14 8.25
CA SER A 121 5.00 16.02 8.42
C SER A 121 5.38 15.42 9.80
N PRO A 122 6.49 14.67 9.92
CA PRO A 122 7.50 14.38 8.90
C PRO A 122 7.19 13.16 8.03
N LEU A 123 7.74 13.17 6.82
CA LEU A 123 7.77 11.99 5.96
C LEU A 123 8.67 10.92 6.57
N THR A 124 8.15 9.70 6.70
CA THR A 124 8.92 8.53 7.12
C THR A 124 9.27 7.70 5.88
N SER A 125 10.47 7.12 5.81
CA SER A 125 10.89 6.30 4.66
C SER A 125 11.62 5.04 5.12
N VAL A 126 11.08 3.88 4.77
CA VAL A 126 11.53 2.55 5.23
C VAL A 126 11.79 1.61 4.05
N PRO A 127 12.82 0.74 4.11
CA PRO A 127 12.94 -0.35 3.16
C PRO A 127 11.82 -1.37 3.40
N ALA A 128 11.16 -1.82 2.34
CA ALA A 128 10.10 -2.82 2.42
C ALA A 128 10.20 -3.87 1.31
N VAL A 129 9.74 -5.08 1.62
CA VAL A 129 9.35 -6.07 0.61
C VAL A 129 7.99 -5.66 0.06
N VAL A 130 7.79 -5.73 -1.25
CA VAL A 130 6.53 -5.38 -1.89
C VAL A 130 5.88 -6.65 -2.44
N LEU A 131 4.65 -6.90 -2.01
CA LEU A 131 3.85 -8.05 -2.40
C LEU A 131 2.67 -7.56 -3.21
N THR A 132 2.40 -8.19 -4.36
CA THR A 132 1.24 -7.88 -5.19
C THR A 132 0.28 -9.06 -5.28
N ALA A 133 -1.02 -8.75 -5.29
CA ALA A 133 -2.05 -9.71 -5.61
C ALA A 133 -1.85 -10.28 -7.04
N ALA A 134 -2.38 -11.48 -7.29
CA ALA A 134 -2.36 -12.08 -8.62
C ALA A 134 -3.07 -11.17 -9.64
N GLY A 135 -2.49 -11.01 -10.83
CA GLY A 135 -3.01 -10.14 -11.90
C GLY A 135 -2.43 -8.73 -11.92
N TRP A 136 -1.65 -8.33 -10.90
CA TRP A 136 -0.79 -7.15 -11.00
C TRP A 136 0.43 -7.49 -11.86
N PRO A 137 0.83 -6.63 -12.81
CA PRO A 137 1.90 -6.95 -13.73
C PRO A 137 3.25 -6.94 -12.96
N ARG A 138 3.99 -8.06 -13.04
CA ARG A 138 5.21 -8.31 -12.25
C ARG A 138 6.45 -8.18 -13.14
N GLN A 139 7.54 -7.69 -12.57
CA GLN A 139 8.83 -7.49 -13.25
C GLN A 139 9.47 -8.75 -13.86
N ASN A 140 8.98 -9.96 -13.55
CA ASN A 140 9.58 -11.21 -14.03
C ASN A 140 8.91 -11.85 -15.26
N ASP A 141 7.88 -11.24 -15.85
CA ASP A 141 7.24 -11.78 -17.06
C ASP A 141 7.84 -11.23 -18.38
N LEU A 142 8.94 -10.47 -18.30
CA LEU A 142 9.65 -9.90 -19.45
C LEU A 142 11.05 -10.48 -19.70
N ASP A 143 11.54 -11.37 -18.84
CA ASP A 143 12.82 -12.08 -19.01
C ASP A 143 12.61 -13.58 -19.30
N SER A 144 11.79 -13.89 -20.30
CA SER A 144 11.80 -15.21 -20.95
C SER A 144 12.05 -15.02 -22.44
N PRO A 145 13.12 -15.60 -23.01
CA PRO A 145 13.47 -15.45 -24.42
C PRO A 145 12.45 -16.08 -25.37
#